data_AF-A0A2C9A6J0-F1
#
_entry.id   AF-A0A2C9A6J0-F1
#
_cell.length_a   1.000
_cell.length_b   1.000
_cell.length_c   1.000
_cell.angle_alpha   90.00
_cell.angle_beta   90.00
_cell.angle_gamma   90.00
#
_symmetry.space_group_name_H-M   'P 1'
#
loop_
_entity.id
_entity.type
_entity.pdbx_description
1 polymer ?
#
loop_
_entity_poly.entity_id
_entity_poly.type
_entity_poly.pdbx_seq_one_letter_code
_entity_poly.pdbx_strand_id
1 'polypeptide(L)'
;MDNFIFLITFFSPLFIFNFTSLFILAQENFHKFNSIKLLRMVLSPLVILFCIIVPAGIILLTITNVIPETGKNFYSACGIVYGIATSIYLLQRLKKMLDPIYAAKRIISEIKENDFFSYKKSLIPKGQSNFDDLLRLCCGVVERNDEFESAIVFEFIFDWFYQHIDQIKPCSKVYWDQKSDKFNGFFLSICEKINQKDNSVIKINYVNAIYKSFLTNIDYHDFDKNLFQLNSLKILAGVLIERGLSQDNAVATNIFHAIIDPSKNILNKIQVSPYEGFYVEKSDDYKGFKETILDSVLYLYDTAIKYENIDFISHTFIAWRLFNYRDDSNKFITWNSNYLQCYFDISSIYQKVFKLKNYDKKSVQFVLQEYRHLLYSMKYQDASRTVIKHLFNACMKDLARIFIDLIENTNVLKSDDFILYYDVFLEKDIFDDYQAETYLNHFSILLEKIFAKPKESGCEYDRTTYELWGRIEQILEILNNSNKPYTTFWKEFYDNLREKYPNSYKDYQSHAKAFNEGIKQFKKAMSEEIFKP
;
A
#
# COMPACT_ATOMS: atom_id res chain seq x y z
N MET A 1 5.78 -63.59 -18.78
CA MET A 1 4.41 -63.05 -18.69
C MET A 1 4.03 -62.77 -17.24
N ASP A 2 4.47 -63.60 -16.30
CA ASP A 2 4.14 -63.46 -14.86
C ASP A 2 4.74 -62.21 -14.19
N ASN A 3 5.98 -61.81 -14.53
CA ASN A 3 6.57 -60.55 -14.05
C ASN A 3 5.84 -59.30 -14.56
N PHE A 4 5.22 -59.37 -15.75
CA PHE A 4 4.48 -58.28 -16.36
C PHE A 4 3.12 -58.07 -15.67
N ILE A 5 2.43 -59.17 -15.37
CA ILE A 5 1.22 -59.16 -14.56
C ILE A 5 1.56 -58.64 -13.16
N PHE A 6 2.65 -59.11 -12.53
CA PHE A 6 3.06 -58.64 -11.21
C PHE A 6 3.35 -57.13 -11.16
N LEU A 7 4.11 -56.57 -12.12
CA LEU A 7 4.37 -55.12 -12.19
C LEU A 7 3.08 -54.31 -12.37
N ILE A 8 2.19 -54.71 -13.28
CA ILE A 8 0.91 -54.00 -13.50
C ILE A 8 -0.01 -54.13 -12.28
N THR A 9 -0.11 -55.34 -11.72
CA THR A 9 -0.95 -55.63 -10.56
C THR A 9 -0.44 -54.98 -9.27
N PHE A 10 0.85 -54.62 -9.17
CA PHE A 10 1.40 -53.96 -7.97
C PHE A 10 1.53 -52.43 -8.13
N PHE A 11 2.00 -51.95 -9.29
CA PHE A 11 2.17 -50.51 -9.53
C PHE A 11 0.87 -49.80 -9.88
N SER A 12 -0.10 -50.45 -10.56
CA SER A 12 -1.37 -49.78 -10.86
C SER A 12 -2.19 -49.49 -9.60
N PRO A 13 -2.31 -50.38 -8.60
CA PRO A 13 -3.00 -50.04 -7.35
C PRO A 13 -2.26 -49.02 -6.52
N LEU A 14 -0.91 -49.01 -6.50
CA LEU A 14 -0.12 -47.97 -5.82
C LEU A 14 -0.28 -46.61 -6.49
N PHE A 15 -0.30 -46.58 -7.82
CA PHE A 15 -0.55 -45.37 -8.60
C PHE A 15 -1.97 -44.85 -8.41
N ILE A 16 -2.97 -45.74 -8.51
CA ILE A 16 -4.38 -45.44 -8.24
C ILE A 16 -4.53 -44.98 -6.80
N PHE A 17 -3.96 -45.66 -5.81
CA PHE A 17 -4.04 -45.27 -4.41
C PHE A 17 -3.41 -43.90 -4.14
N ASN A 18 -2.23 -43.62 -4.70
CA ASN A 18 -1.58 -42.31 -4.55
C ASN A 18 -2.37 -41.21 -5.25
N PHE A 19 -2.89 -41.46 -6.45
CA PHE A 19 -3.68 -40.50 -7.21
C PHE A 19 -5.05 -40.25 -6.58
N THR A 20 -5.76 -41.31 -6.19
CA THR A 20 -7.03 -41.27 -5.48
C THR A 20 -6.86 -40.61 -4.11
N SER A 21 -5.79 -40.90 -3.37
CA SER A 21 -5.50 -40.20 -2.11
C SER A 21 -5.24 -38.72 -2.36
N LEU A 22 -4.40 -38.35 -3.34
CA LEU A 22 -4.17 -36.94 -3.70
C LEU A 22 -5.45 -36.23 -4.15
N PHE A 23 -6.35 -36.92 -4.85
CA PHE A 23 -7.61 -36.37 -5.34
C PHE A 23 -8.65 -36.22 -4.23
N ILE A 24 -8.83 -37.24 -3.37
CA ILE A 24 -9.68 -37.17 -2.18
C ILE A 24 -9.18 -36.08 -1.24
N LEU A 25 -7.86 -35.94 -1.08
CA LEU A 25 -7.25 -34.88 -0.27
C LEU A 25 -7.46 -33.48 -0.87
N ALA A 26 -7.34 -33.34 -2.19
CA ALA A 26 -7.65 -32.08 -2.86
C ALA A 26 -9.13 -31.72 -2.75
N GLN A 27 -10.03 -32.72 -2.84
CA GLN A 27 -11.47 -32.55 -2.74
C GLN A 27 -11.92 -32.26 -1.30
N GLU A 28 -11.41 -32.98 -0.30
CA GLU A 28 -11.67 -32.69 1.12
C GLU A 28 -11.14 -31.31 1.50
N ASN A 29 -9.95 -30.92 1.02
CA ASN A 29 -9.39 -29.61 1.31
C ASN A 29 -10.21 -28.48 0.67
N PHE A 30 -10.61 -28.64 -0.59
CA PHE A 30 -11.49 -27.69 -1.26
C PHE A 30 -12.85 -27.57 -0.56
N HIS A 31 -13.46 -28.69 -0.16
CA HIS A 31 -14.75 -28.66 0.55
C HIS A 31 -14.67 -28.11 1.97
N LYS A 32 -13.57 -28.36 2.72
CA LYS A 32 -13.44 -27.95 4.13
C LYS A 32 -12.79 -26.58 4.32
N PHE A 33 -11.99 -26.11 3.37
CA PHE A 33 -11.17 -24.89 3.51
C PHE A 33 -11.28 -23.93 2.32
N ASN A 34 -12.07 -24.27 1.28
CA ASN A 34 -12.31 -23.43 0.10
C ASN A 34 -11.02 -22.90 -0.56
N SER A 35 -9.94 -23.70 -0.51
CA SER A 35 -8.59 -23.30 -0.91
C SER A 35 -8.04 -24.18 -2.03
N ILE A 36 -7.64 -23.55 -3.15
CA ILE A 36 -7.05 -24.22 -4.33
C ILE A 36 -5.53 -24.37 -4.18
N LYS A 37 -4.91 -23.81 -3.12
CA LYS A 37 -3.45 -23.82 -2.94
C LYS A 37 -2.90 -25.23 -2.73
N LEU A 38 -3.60 -26.10 -2.01
CA LEU A 38 -3.17 -27.49 -1.82
C LEU A 38 -3.17 -28.26 -3.14
N LEU A 39 -4.22 -28.06 -3.95
CA LEU A 39 -4.33 -28.61 -5.30
C LEU A 39 -3.17 -28.13 -6.20
N ARG A 40 -2.81 -26.84 -6.16
CA ARG A 40 -1.67 -26.30 -6.93
C ARG A 40 -0.32 -26.89 -6.50
N MET A 41 -0.14 -27.21 -5.22
CA MET A 41 1.10 -27.78 -4.70
C MET A 41 1.21 -29.29 -4.98
N VAL A 42 0.08 -30.00 -4.91
CA VAL A 42 -0.08 -31.40 -5.35
C VAL A 42 0.17 -31.54 -6.85
N LEU A 43 -0.30 -30.56 -7.64
CA LEU A 43 -0.02 -30.45 -9.09
C LEU A 43 1.32 -29.80 -9.40
N SER A 44 2.21 -29.60 -8.42
CA SER A 44 3.50 -28.98 -8.70
C SER A 44 4.32 -29.87 -9.65
N PRO A 45 5.09 -29.28 -10.58
CA PRO A 45 5.86 -30.04 -11.56
C PRO A 45 6.79 -31.07 -10.94
N LEU A 46 7.35 -30.79 -9.76
CA LEU A 46 8.20 -31.73 -9.01
C LEU A 46 7.40 -32.91 -8.45
N VAL A 47 6.21 -32.68 -7.88
CA VAL A 47 5.35 -33.75 -7.37
C VAL A 47 4.84 -34.61 -8.52
N ILE A 48 4.46 -34.01 -9.65
CA ILE A 48 4.09 -34.74 -10.88
C ILE A 48 5.29 -35.52 -11.43
N LEU A 49 6.48 -34.92 -11.49
CA LEU A 49 7.69 -35.58 -11.97
C LEU A 49 8.01 -36.82 -11.13
N PHE A 50 8.04 -36.68 -9.80
CA PHE A 50 8.44 -37.76 -8.90
C PHE A 50 7.31 -38.77 -8.63
N CYS A 51 6.04 -38.38 -8.61
CA CYS A 51 4.94 -39.31 -8.33
C CYS A 51 4.34 -39.95 -9.59
N ILE A 52 4.51 -39.34 -10.77
CA ILE A 52 3.87 -39.78 -12.02
C ILE A 52 4.93 -40.10 -13.09
N ILE A 53 5.78 -39.15 -13.45
CA ILE A 53 6.67 -39.29 -14.62
C ILE A 53 7.79 -40.30 -14.36
N VAL A 54 8.45 -40.26 -13.19
CA VAL A 54 9.53 -41.19 -12.84
C VAL A 54 9.02 -42.65 -12.73
N PRO A 55 7.92 -42.94 -12.01
CA PRO A 55 7.34 -44.29 -12.01
C PRO A 55 6.87 -44.76 -13.39
N ALA A 56 6.22 -43.89 -14.18
CA ALA A 56 5.79 -44.22 -15.54
C ALA A 56 6.99 -44.49 -16.46
N GLY A 57 8.09 -43.73 -16.30
CA GLY A 57 9.34 -43.94 -17.00
C GLY A 57 10.02 -45.26 -16.65
N ILE A 58 10.03 -45.65 -15.37
CA ILE A 58 10.54 -46.96 -14.92
C ILE A 58 9.70 -48.10 -15.52
N ILE A 59 8.37 -47.96 -15.54
CA ILE A 59 7.47 -48.93 -16.17
C ILE A 59 7.74 -49.03 -17.67
N LEU A 60 7.83 -47.90 -18.37
CA LEU A 60 8.12 -47.83 -19.81
C LEU A 60 9.47 -48.47 -20.16
N LEU A 61 10.54 -48.15 -19.43
CA LEU A 61 11.88 -48.71 -19.63
C LEU A 61 11.94 -50.22 -19.33
N THR A 62 11.08 -50.70 -18.42
CA THR A 62 10.94 -52.13 -18.12
C THR A 62 10.16 -52.86 -19.23
N ILE A 63 9.14 -52.22 -19.83
CA ILE A 63 8.33 -52.74 -20.94
C ILE A 63 9.14 -52.82 -22.24
N THR A 64 9.99 -51.84 -22.52
CA THR A 64 10.79 -51.79 -23.75
C THR A 64 12.00 -52.74 -23.76
N ASN A 65 12.16 -53.59 -22.73
CA ASN A 65 13.29 -54.53 -22.57
C ASN A 65 14.69 -53.87 -22.59
N VAL A 66 14.77 -52.57 -22.35
CA VAL A 66 16.04 -51.84 -22.24
C VAL A 66 16.83 -52.27 -21.00
N ILE A 67 16.14 -52.81 -19.99
CA ILE A 67 16.74 -53.37 -18.76
C ILE A 67 16.81 -54.92 -18.90
N PRO A 68 18.00 -55.53 -18.77
CA PRO A 68 18.17 -56.99 -18.85
C PRO A 68 17.40 -57.72 -17.73
N GLU A 69 16.97 -58.97 -17.98
CA GLU A 69 16.09 -59.73 -17.05
C GLU A 69 16.62 -59.82 -15.62
N THR A 70 17.94 -59.93 -15.44
CA THR A 70 18.59 -59.96 -14.13
C THR A 70 18.43 -58.65 -13.35
N GLY A 71 18.30 -57.51 -14.03
CA GLY A 71 18.06 -56.20 -13.42
C GLY A 71 16.58 -55.92 -13.14
N LYS A 72 15.65 -56.56 -13.84
CA LYS A 72 14.20 -56.24 -13.74
C LYS A 72 13.65 -56.41 -12.31
N ASN A 73 14.09 -57.42 -11.58
CA ASN A 73 13.68 -57.64 -10.18
C ASN A 73 14.21 -56.54 -9.25
N PHE A 74 15.45 -56.09 -9.47
CA PHE A 74 16.06 -55.00 -8.71
C PHE A 74 15.34 -53.66 -8.96
N TYR A 75 15.10 -53.30 -10.22
CA TYR A 75 14.38 -52.07 -10.56
C TYR A 75 12.92 -52.09 -10.10
N SER A 76 12.26 -53.26 -10.13
CA SER A 76 10.90 -53.42 -9.58
C SER A 76 10.88 -53.22 -8.05
N ALA A 77 11.85 -53.79 -7.33
CA ALA A 77 12.01 -53.58 -5.89
C ALA A 77 12.31 -52.11 -5.57
N CYS A 78 13.20 -51.45 -6.32
CA CYS A 78 13.47 -50.03 -6.18
C CYS A 78 12.23 -49.17 -6.44
N GLY A 79 11.42 -49.50 -7.46
CA GLY A 79 10.17 -48.81 -7.74
C GLY A 79 9.14 -48.96 -6.63
N ILE A 80 9.03 -50.14 -6.01
CA ILE A 80 8.13 -50.38 -4.85
C ILE A 80 8.58 -49.58 -3.64
N VAL A 81 9.87 -49.64 -3.30
CA VAL A 81 10.45 -48.87 -2.18
C VAL A 81 10.26 -47.37 -2.40
N TYR A 82 10.48 -46.90 -3.63
CA TYR A 82 10.26 -45.52 -4.03
C TYR A 82 8.79 -45.10 -3.92
N GLY A 83 7.84 -45.94 -4.37
CA GLY A 83 6.41 -45.69 -4.23
C GLY A 83 5.99 -45.55 -2.76
N ILE A 84 6.42 -46.48 -1.91
CA ILE A 84 6.15 -46.46 -0.47
C ILE A 84 6.78 -45.23 0.19
N ALA A 85 8.03 -44.91 -0.12
CA ALA A 85 8.73 -43.75 0.44
C ALA A 85 8.03 -42.43 0.05
N THR A 86 7.54 -42.33 -1.18
CA THR A 86 6.82 -41.15 -1.67
C THR A 86 5.45 -41.00 -0.98
N SER A 87 4.72 -42.11 -0.78
CA SER A 87 3.47 -42.11 -0.01
C SER A 87 3.68 -41.73 1.46
N ILE A 88 4.72 -42.26 2.11
CA ILE A 88 5.09 -41.91 3.49
C ILE A 88 5.47 -40.44 3.59
N TYR A 89 6.26 -39.92 2.64
CA TYR A 89 6.62 -38.50 2.58
C TYR A 89 5.39 -37.59 2.43
N LEU A 90 4.44 -37.94 1.56
CA LEU A 90 3.18 -37.22 1.39
C LEU A 90 2.32 -37.26 2.67
N LEU A 91 2.22 -38.42 3.33
CA LEU A 91 1.50 -38.58 4.59
C LEU A 91 2.16 -37.79 5.74
N GLN A 92 3.49 -37.78 5.84
CA GLN A 92 4.21 -36.98 6.83
C GLN A 92 4.02 -35.48 6.58
N ARG A 93 4.08 -35.06 5.31
CA ARG A 93 3.82 -33.67 4.94
C ARG A 93 2.39 -33.28 5.33
N LEU A 94 1.40 -34.12 5.01
CA LEU A 94 0.00 -33.93 5.37
C LEU A 94 -0.23 -33.85 6.88
N LYS A 95 0.37 -34.77 7.65
CA LYS A 95 0.31 -34.76 9.11
C LYS A 95 0.85 -33.45 9.67
N LYS A 96 1.99 -32.98 9.17
CA LYS A 96 2.57 -31.68 9.55
C LYS A 96 1.62 -30.50 9.25
N MET A 97 0.77 -30.58 8.22
CA MET A 97 -0.23 -29.55 7.91
C MET A 97 -1.43 -29.59 8.85
N LEU A 98 -1.90 -30.79 9.18
CA LEU A 98 -3.14 -31.01 9.91
C LEU A 98 -2.96 -30.86 11.43
N ASP A 99 -1.80 -31.25 11.97
CA ASP A 99 -1.56 -31.27 13.42
C ASP A 99 -1.73 -29.89 14.08
N PRO A 100 -1.20 -28.76 13.54
CA PRO A 100 -1.43 -27.44 14.12
C PRO A 100 -2.89 -26.98 14.04
N ILE A 101 -3.60 -27.34 12.97
CA ILE A 101 -5.03 -27.00 12.80
C ILE A 101 -5.89 -27.81 13.76
N TYR A 102 -5.62 -29.10 13.93
CA TYR A 102 -6.32 -29.93 14.90
C TYR A 102 -6.05 -29.47 16.33
N ALA A 103 -4.82 -29.05 16.62
CA ALA A 103 -4.50 -28.41 17.89
C ALA A 103 -5.32 -27.12 18.10
N ALA A 104 -5.37 -26.23 17.09
CA ALA A 104 -6.18 -25.02 17.15
C ALA A 104 -7.67 -25.33 17.34
N LYS A 105 -8.23 -26.26 16.54
CA LYS A 105 -9.63 -26.70 16.63
C LYS A 105 -9.99 -27.27 17.99
N ARG A 106 -9.10 -28.09 18.56
CA ARG A 106 -9.29 -28.66 19.90
C ARG A 106 -9.37 -27.55 20.95
N ILE A 107 -8.38 -26.66 20.97
CA ILE A 107 -8.37 -25.53 21.92
C ILE A 107 -9.62 -24.66 21.75
N ILE A 108 -9.99 -24.32 20.51
CA ILE A 108 -11.19 -23.53 20.21
C ILE A 108 -12.47 -24.22 20.69
N SER A 109 -12.60 -25.54 20.50
CA SER A 109 -13.80 -26.30 20.92
C SER A 109 -14.00 -26.31 22.44
N GLU A 110 -12.94 -26.01 23.20
CA GLU A 110 -12.97 -25.96 24.65
C GLU A 110 -13.29 -24.54 25.18
N ILE A 111 -13.31 -23.51 24.32
CA ILE A 111 -13.65 -22.13 24.68
C ILE A 111 -15.17 -21.98 24.79
N LYS A 112 -15.64 -21.57 25.96
CA LYS A 112 -17.05 -21.26 26.24
C LYS A 112 -17.29 -19.76 26.22
N GLU A 113 -18.55 -19.35 26.09
CA GLU A 113 -18.94 -17.94 26.06
C GLU A 113 -18.47 -17.15 27.30
N ASN A 114 -18.57 -17.75 28.49
CA ASN A 114 -18.10 -17.14 29.75
C ASN A 114 -16.57 -16.94 29.80
N ASP A 115 -15.80 -17.69 29.01
CA ASP A 115 -14.35 -17.55 28.96
C ASP A 115 -13.94 -16.25 28.26
N PHE A 116 -14.73 -15.77 27.28
CA PHE A 116 -14.49 -14.47 26.63
C PHE A 116 -14.57 -13.33 27.64
N PHE A 117 -15.64 -13.27 28.42
CA PHE A 117 -15.82 -12.25 29.45
C PHE A 117 -14.71 -12.29 30.51
N SER A 118 -14.39 -13.50 30.97
CA SER A 118 -13.40 -13.73 32.03
C SER A 118 -11.98 -13.40 31.57
N TYR A 119 -11.63 -13.76 30.34
CA TYR A 119 -10.36 -13.42 29.73
C TYR A 119 -10.24 -11.91 29.53
N LYS A 120 -11.23 -11.28 28.93
CA LYS A 120 -11.23 -9.83 28.63
C LYS A 120 -11.05 -8.96 29.88
N LYS A 121 -11.72 -9.30 30.99
CA LYS A 121 -11.62 -8.59 32.27
C LYS A 121 -10.39 -8.98 33.11
N SER A 122 -9.48 -9.79 32.57
CA SER A 122 -8.32 -10.29 33.31
C SER A 122 -8.66 -11.09 34.58
N LEU A 123 -9.86 -11.70 34.65
CA LEU A 123 -10.28 -12.49 35.80
C LEU A 123 -9.52 -13.83 35.89
N ILE A 124 -9.02 -14.33 34.75
CA ILE A 124 -8.22 -15.55 34.67
C ILE A 124 -6.71 -15.18 34.69
N PRO A 125 -5.90 -15.79 35.56
CA PRO A 125 -4.44 -15.61 35.56
C PRO A 125 -3.80 -15.97 34.21
N LYS A 126 -2.71 -15.28 33.86
CA LYS A 126 -1.97 -15.52 32.60
C LYS A 126 -1.48 -16.98 32.54
N GLY A 127 -1.72 -17.65 31.41
CA GLY A 127 -1.29 -19.03 31.16
C GLY A 127 -2.29 -20.11 31.60
N GLN A 128 -3.48 -19.71 32.07
CA GLN A 128 -4.51 -20.62 32.54
C GLN A 128 -5.78 -20.62 31.67
N SER A 129 -5.81 -19.83 30.58
CA SER A 129 -6.94 -19.79 29.67
C SER A 129 -6.65 -20.51 28.35
N ASN A 130 -7.71 -21.04 27.72
CA ASN A 130 -7.65 -21.59 26.36
C ASN A 130 -7.20 -20.52 25.33
N PHE A 131 -7.44 -19.23 25.59
CA PHE A 131 -6.87 -18.14 24.80
C PHE A 131 -5.34 -18.04 24.95
N ASP A 132 -4.78 -18.29 26.13
CA ASP A 132 -3.32 -18.35 26.32
C ASP A 132 -2.70 -19.57 25.62
N ASP A 133 -3.44 -20.67 25.50
CA ASP A 133 -3.02 -21.84 24.73
C ASP A 133 -3.06 -21.59 23.22
N LEU A 134 -4.09 -20.89 22.73
CA LEU A 134 -4.11 -20.36 21.36
C LEU A 134 -2.94 -19.42 21.09
N LEU A 135 -2.62 -18.54 22.04
CA LEU A 135 -1.49 -17.62 21.92
C LEU A 135 -0.17 -18.40 21.84
N ARG A 136 0.02 -19.39 22.71
CA ARG A 136 1.19 -20.28 22.68
C ARG A 136 1.31 -21.03 21.36
N LEU A 137 0.20 -21.48 20.78
CA LEU A 137 0.20 -22.12 19.46
C LEU A 137 0.67 -21.14 18.37
N CYS A 138 0.10 -19.93 18.31
CA CYS A 138 0.51 -18.89 17.37
C CYS A 138 1.99 -18.55 17.50
N CYS A 139 2.45 -18.25 18.72
CA CYS A 139 3.85 -17.92 18.98
C CYS A 139 4.78 -19.10 18.66
N GLY A 140 4.38 -20.33 18.98
CA GLY A 140 5.17 -21.53 18.68
C GLY A 140 5.34 -21.78 17.18
N VAL A 141 4.32 -21.50 16.37
CA VAL A 141 4.40 -21.56 14.91
C VAL A 141 5.39 -20.52 14.36
N VAL A 142 5.36 -19.30 14.90
CA VAL A 142 6.33 -18.24 14.57
C VAL A 142 7.75 -18.64 14.99
N GLU A 143 7.90 -19.24 16.17
CA GLU A 143 9.21 -19.68 16.68
C GLU A 143 9.87 -20.71 15.79
N ARG A 144 9.10 -21.71 15.34
CA ARG A 144 9.54 -22.75 14.42
C ARG A 144 9.90 -22.22 13.02
N ASN A 145 9.57 -20.97 12.73
CA ASN A 145 9.82 -20.31 11.45
C ASN A 145 9.19 -21.07 10.26
N ASP A 146 8.02 -21.69 10.47
CA ASP A 146 7.35 -22.48 9.45
C ASP A 146 6.33 -21.62 8.67
N GLU A 147 6.69 -21.27 7.44
CA GLU A 147 5.89 -20.45 6.54
C GLU A 147 4.55 -21.08 6.20
N PHE A 148 4.49 -22.42 6.17
CA PHE A 148 3.28 -23.12 5.81
C PHE A 148 2.33 -23.22 7.01
N GLU A 149 2.84 -23.63 8.18
CA GLU A 149 2.05 -23.68 9.41
C GLU A 149 1.53 -22.29 9.79
N SER A 150 2.34 -21.24 9.64
CA SER A 150 1.94 -19.86 9.95
C SER A 150 0.78 -19.37 9.08
N ALA A 151 0.82 -19.63 7.77
CA ALA A 151 -0.26 -19.25 6.87
C ALA A 151 -1.59 -19.84 7.32
N ILE A 152 -1.65 -21.15 7.58
CA ILE A 152 -2.92 -21.81 7.89
C ILE A 152 -3.40 -21.51 9.31
N VAL A 153 -2.48 -21.52 10.29
CA VAL A 153 -2.85 -21.27 11.69
C VAL A 153 -3.36 -19.85 11.85
N PHE A 154 -2.70 -18.85 11.25
CA PHE A 154 -3.20 -17.48 11.28
C PHE A 154 -4.54 -17.36 10.56
N GLU A 155 -4.67 -17.86 9.33
CA GLU A 155 -5.93 -17.79 8.59
C GLU A 155 -7.10 -18.38 9.39
N PHE A 156 -6.93 -19.59 9.93
CA PHE A 156 -7.97 -20.27 10.71
C PHE A 156 -8.33 -19.53 12.01
N ILE A 157 -7.34 -19.08 12.77
CA ILE A 157 -7.56 -18.41 14.05
C ILE A 157 -8.22 -17.04 13.83
N PHE A 158 -7.75 -16.25 12.87
CA PHE A 158 -8.34 -14.95 12.59
C PHE A 158 -9.78 -15.07 12.09
N ASP A 159 -10.08 -16.02 11.20
CA ASP A 159 -11.45 -16.31 10.77
C ASP A 159 -12.36 -16.69 11.95
N TRP A 160 -11.86 -17.48 12.91
CA TRP A 160 -12.61 -17.82 14.12
C TRP A 160 -12.85 -16.61 15.03
N PHE A 161 -11.83 -15.77 15.26
CA PHE A 161 -11.97 -14.51 16.01
C PHE A 161 -13.03 -13.59 15.37
N TYR A 162 -13.06 -13.50 14.04
CA TYR A 162 -14.05 -12.72 13.31
C TYR A 162 -15.48 -13.23 13.53
N GLN A 163 -15.70 -14.54 13.52
CA GLN A 163 -17.02 -15.13 13.80
C GLN A 163 -17.54 -14.85 15.21
N HIS A 164 -16.66 -14.49 16.16
CA HIS A 164 -16.98 -14.23 17.57
C HIS A 164 -16.74 -12.77 17.95
N ILE A 165 -16.77 -11.86 16.97
CA ILE A 165 -16.37 -10.48 17.18
C ILE A 165 -17.22 -9.74 18.22
N ASP A 166 -18.49 -10.12 18.37
CA ASP A 166 -19.38 -9.53 19.38
C ASP A 166 -18.95 -9.81 20.82
N GLN A 167 -18.27 -10.94 21.07
CA GLN A 167 -17.70 -11.28 22.37
C GLN A 167 -16.32 -10.63 22.58
N ILE A 168 -15.59 -10.34 21.50
CA ILE A 168 -14.19 -9.88 21.54
C ILE A 168 -14.06 -8.35 21.47
N LYS A 169 -15.03 -7.66 20.85
CA LYS A 169 -15.01 -6.21 20.60
C LYS A 169 -14.63 -5.40 21.83
N PRO A 170 -13.84 -4.31 21.72
CA PRO A 170 -13.41 -3.54 22.88
C PRO A 170 -14.59 -3.00 23.68
N CYS A 171 -14.42 -2.87 25.01
CA CYS A 171 -15.45 -2.31 25.90
C CYS A 171 -15.69 -0.81 25.68
N SER A 172 -14.75 -0.11 25.05
CA SER A 172 -14.80 1.32 24.77
C SER A 172 -14.31 1.60 23.35
N LYS A 173 -14.94 2.56 22.68
CA LYS A 173 -14.47 3.10 21.40
C LYS A 173 -13.20 3.95 21.55
N VAL A 174 -12.92 4.45 22.76
CA VAL A 174 -11.74 5.28 23.06
C VAL A 174 -10.49 4.39 23.12
N TYR A 175 -9.56 4.63 22.20
CA TYR A 175 -8.31 3.86 22.04
C TYR A 175 -7.50 3.72 23.35
N TRP A 176 -7.42 4.80 24.15
CA TRP A 176 -6.65 4.81 25.40
C TRP A 176 -7.24 3.91 26.49
N ASP A 177 -8.56 3.70 26.48
CA ASP A 177 -9.28 2.84 27.44
C ASP A 177 -9.14 1.35 27.12
N GLN A 178 -8.56 1.01 25.96
CA GLN A 178 -8.34 -0.38 25.51
C GLN A 178 -7.08 -1.02 26.12
N LYS A 179 -6.28 -0.28 26.90
CA LYS A 179 -5.06 -0.80 27.55
C LYS A 179 -5.32 -1.94 28.54
N SER A 180 -6.54 -2.08 29.06
CA SER A 180 -6.92 -3.20 29.95
C SER A 180 -7.51 -4.41 29.22
N ASP A 181 -7.65 -4.37 27.89
CA ASP A 181 -8.23 -5.47 27.11
C ASP A 181 -7.17 -6.54 26.80
N LYS A 182 -7.32 -7.73 27.40
CA LYS A 182 -6.41 -8.87 27.15
C LYS A 182 -6.43 -9.39 25.71
N PHE A 183 -7.49 -9.13 24.93
CA PHE A 183 -7.49 -9.49 23.51
C PHE A 183 -6.53 -8.61 22.71
N ASN A 184 -6.41 -7.32 23.04
CA ASN A 184 -5.37 -6.49 22.45
C ASN A 184 -3.98 -7.06 22.78
N GLY A 185 -3.74 -7.39 24.05
CA GLY A 185 -2.49 -8.04 24.49
C GLY A 185 -2.18 -9.36 23.77
N PHE A 186 -3.20 -10.15 23.41
CA PHE A 186 -3.04 -11.37 22.61
C PHE A 186 -2.39 -11.09 21.25
N PHE A 187 -2.96 -10.18 20.46
CA PHE A 187 -2.45 -9.87 19.12
C PHE A 187 -1.10 -9.16 19.17
N LEU A 188 -0.89 -8.28 20.16
CA LEU A 188 0.40 -7.64 20.38
C LEU A 188 1.50 -8.65 20.67
N SER A 189 1.22 -9.67 21.49
CA SER A 189 2.18 -10.72 21.81
C SER A 189 2.58 -11.53 20.57
N ILE A 190 1.65 -11.75 19.63
CA ILE A 190 1.97 -12.39 18.34
C ILE A 190 2.86 -11.47 17.50
N CYS A 191 2.52 -10.19 17.40
CA CYS A 191 3.33 -9.20 16.67
C CYS A 191 4.75 -9.08 17.23
N GLU A 192 4.91 -8.98 18.55
CA GLU A 192 6.22 -8.97 19.22
C GLU A 192 7.04 -10.19 18.83
N LYS A 193 6.40 -11.36 18.76
CA LYS A 193 7.07 -12.60 18.38
C LYS A 193 7.45 -12.65 16.91
N ILE A 194 6.58 -12.19 16.01
CA ILE A 194 6.86 -12.07 14.58
C ILE A 194 8.00 -11.09 14.35
N ASN A 195 8.01 -9.97 15.07
CA ASN A 195 9.07 -8.98 15.00
C ASN A 195 10.41 -9.58 15.39
N GLN A 196 10.50 -10.48 16.36
CA GLN A 196 11.77 -11.16 16.67
C GLN A 196 12.33 -12.05 15.53
N LYS A 197 11.61 -12.22 14.41
CA LYS A 197 12.02 -13.04 13.27
C LYS A 197 12.34 -12.18 12.04
N ASP A 198 13.38 -12.58 11.33
CA ASP A 198 13.77 -11.93 10.06
C ASP A 198 12.95 -12.41 8.87
N ASN A 199 12.16 -13.47 9.01
CA ASN A 199 11.39 -14.06 7.91
C ASN A 199 10.22 -13.15 7.48
N SER A 200 10.35 -12.56 6.28
CA SER A 200 9.32 -11.73 5.65
C SER A 200 8.05 -12.49 5.24
N VAL A 201 8.14 -13.79 4.96
CA VAL A 201 6.98 -14.63 4.60
C VAL A 201 6.02 -14.80 5.77
N ILE A 202 6.52 -15.00 7.00
CA ILE A 202 5.66 -15.10 8.19
C ILE A 202 4.94 -13.78 8.46
N LYS A 203 5.64 -12.65 8.29
CA LYS A 203 5.05 -11.31 8.39
C LYS A 203 3.94 -11.14 7.35
N ILE A 204 4.20 -11.50 6.10
CA ILE A 204 3.21 -11.48 5.01
C ILE A 204 2.02 -12.40 5.30
N ASN A 205 2.24 -13.61 5.82
CA ASN A 205 1.17 -14.54 6.19
C ASN A 205 0.25 -13.97 7.28
N TYR A 206 0.82 -13.36 8.30
CA TYR A 206 0.05 -12.70 9.36
C TYR A 206 -0.77 -11.53 8.81
N VAL A 207 -0.16 -10.67 7.98
CA VAL A 207 -0.85 -9.57 7.30
C VAL A 207 -1.96 -10.08 6.39
N ASN A 208 -1.72 -11.15 5.62
CA ASN A 208 -2.72 -11.75 4.74
C ASN A 208 -3.87 -12.39 5.49
N ALA A 209 -3.60 -13.02 6.64
CA ALA A 209 -4.64 -13.59 7.49
C ALA A 209 -5.54 -12.49 8.07
N ILE A 210 -4.95 -11.39 8.57
CA ILE A 210 -5.72 -10.22 8.98
C ILE A 210 -6.48 -9.66 7.77
N TYR A 211 -5.84 -9.44 6.63
CA TYR A 211 -6.48 -8.92 5.43
C TYR A 211 -7.70 -9.76 5.02
N LYS A 212 -7.55 -11.09 4.94
CA LYS A 212 -8.62 -12.01 4.53
C LYS A 212 -9.75 -12.12 5.56
N SER A 213 -9.43 -12.01 6.84
CA SER A 213 -10.43 -12.08 7.91
C SER A 213 -11.16 -10.74 8.11
N PHE A 214 -10.42 -9.63 8.08
CA PHE A 214 -10.85 -8.26 8.37
C PHE A 214 -11.35 -7.52 7.11
N LEU A 215 -10.50 -7.33 6.09
CA LEU A 215 -10.78 -6.40 4.97
C LEU A 215 -11.80 -6.92 3.96
N THR A 216 -11.84 -8.23 3.73
CA THR A 216 -12.83 -8.79 2.80
C THR A 216 -14.21 -8.96 3.44
N ASN A 217 -14.29 -9.17 4.75
CA ASN A 217 -15.52 -9.64 5.40
C ASN A 217 -16.28 -8.56 6.20
N ILE A 218 -15.59 -7.55 6.75
CA ILE A 218 -16.24 -6.58 7.66
C ILE A 218 -17.24 -5.70 6.95
N ASP A 219 -18.45 -5.63 7.50
CA ASP A 219 -19.41 -4.56 7.23
C ASP A 219 -19.08 -3.33 8.08
N TYR A 220 -19.36 -2.12 7.60
CA TYR A 220 -19.02 -0.87 8.29
C TYR A 220 -19.65 -0.79 9.70
N HIS A 221 -20.78 -1.47 9.92
CA HIS A 221 -21.43 -1.62 11.23
C HIS A 221 -20.57 -2.36 12.27
N ASP A 222 -19.62 -3.18 11.83
CA ASP A 222 -18.74 -3.98 12.70
C ASP A 222 -17.33 -3.38 12.79
N PHE A 223 -17.08 -2.22 12.18
CA PHE A 223 -15.74 -1.62 12.11
C PHE A 223 -15.16 -1.30 13.51
N ASP A 224 -15.95 -0.65 14.36
CA ASP A 224 -15.61 -0.36 15.77
C ASP A 224 -15.35 -1.64 16.59
N LYS A 225 -15.88 -2.78 16.16
CA LYS A 225 -15.72 -4.05 16.86
C LYS A 225 -14.34 -4.68 16.64
N ASN A 226 -13.61 -4.22 15.62
CA ASN A 226 -12.36 -4.84 15.15
C ASN A 226 -11.10 -3.96 15.38
N LEU A 227 -11.20 -2.91 16.20
CA LEU A 227 -10.11 -1.95 16.48
C LEU A 227 -8.78 -2.60 16.93
N PHE A 228 -8.84 -3.75 17.61
CA PHE A 228 -7.65 -4.46 18.06
C PHE A 228 -6.83 -5.04 16.89
N GLN A 229 -7.46 -5.44 15.77
CA GLN A 229 -6.74 -5.95 14.59
C GLN A 229 -6.02 -4.82 13.86
N LEU A 230 -6.66 -3.66 13.73
CA LEU A 230 -6.02 -2.43 13.23
C LEU A 230 -4.84 -2.01 14.12
N ASN A 231 -5.02 -2.05 15.44
CA ASN A 231 -3.94 -1.73 16.38
C ASN A 231 -2.75 -2.71 16.25
N SER A 232 -3.03 -4.00 16.07
CA SER A 232 -2.01 -5.02 15.83
C SER A 232 -1.24 -4.76 14.54
N LEU A 233 -1.93 -4.46 13.43
CA LEU A 233 -1.31 -4.08 12.16
C LEU A 233 -0.45 -2.83 12.29
N LYS A 234 -0.98 -1.78 12.92
CA LYS A 234 -0.27 -0.53 13.19
C LYS A 234 1.04 -0.77 13.94
N ILE A 235 1.02 -1.58 14.99
CA ILE A 235 2.20 -1.84 15.82
C ILE A 235 3.21 -2.71 15.07
N LEU A 236 2.75 -3.71 14.32
CA LEU A 236 3.62 -4.48 13.42
C LEU A 236 4.32 -3.56 12.41
N ALA A 237 3.58 -2.73 11.68
CA ALA A 237 4.15 -1.79 10.72
C ALA A 237 5.12 -0.79 11.38
N GLY A 238 4.79 -0.26 12.56
CA GLY A 238 5.68 0.66 13.29
C GLY A 238 7.04 0.04 13.60
N VAL A 239 7.08 -1.21 14.06
CA VAL A 239 8.34 -1.91 14.35
C VAL A 239 9.14 -2.22 13.07
N LEU A 240 8.45 -2.54 11.97
CA LEU A 240 9.09 -2.76 10.67
C LEU A 240 9.69 -1.47 10.11
N ILE A 241 8.98 -0.35 10.25
CA ILE A 241 9.45 0.99 9.87
C ILE A 241 10.69 1.38 10.70
N GLU A 242 10.68 1.11 12.01
CA GLU A 242 11.82 1.38 12.89
C GLU A 242 13.10 0.66 12.43
N ARG A 243 12.99 -0.55 11.88
CA ARG A 243 14.14 -1.32 11.40
C ARG A 243 14.72 -0.84 10.07
N GLY A 244 13.88 -0.27 9.20
CA GLY A 244 14.31 0.30 7.93
C GLY A 244 14.88 -0.69 6.91
N LEU A 245 14.63 -2.00 7.04
CA LEU A 245 15.02 -3.00 6.05
C LEU A 245 14.07 -2.97 4.85
N SER A 246 14.58 -3.14 3.62
CA SER A 246 13.74 -3.05 2.40
C SER A 246 12.56 -4.02 2.37
N GLN A 247 12.75 -5.27 2.83
CA GLN A 247 11.64 -6.24 2.93
C GLN A 247 10.61 -5.86 4.00
N ASP A 248 11.07 -5.28 5.11
CA ASP A 248 10.21 -4.81 6.20
C ASP A 248 9.39 -3.59 5.75
N ASN A 249 10.00 -2.69 4.96
CA ASN A 249 9.31 -1.55 4.34
C ASN A 249 8.21 -2.00 3.37
N ALA A 250 8.47 -3.01 2.52
CA ALA A 250 7.45 -3.53 1.62
C ALA A 250 6.23 -4.06 2.38
N VAL A 251 6.46 -4.77 3.50
CA VAL A 251 5.38 -5.26 4.36
C VAL A 251 4.67 -4.09 5.07
N ALA A 252 5.40 -3.12 5.62
CA ALA A 252 4.83 -1.95 6.27
C ALA A 252 3.97 -1.12 5.30
N THR A 253 4.43 -0.91 4.07
CA THR A 253 3.68 -0.23 3.00
C THR A 253 2.40 -0.99 2.65
N ASN A 254 2.45 -2.32 2.57
CA ASN A 254 1.24 -3.13 2.36
C ASN A 254 0.25 -3.00 3.52
N ILE A 255 0.72 -2.95 4.76
CA ILE A 255 -0.12 -2.72 5.94
C ILE A 255 -0.73 -1.30 5.88
N PHE A 256 0.07 -0.30 5.55
CA PHE A 256 -0.41 1.07 5.37
C PHE A 256 -1.55 1.13 4.35
N HIS A 257 -1.36 0.52 3.18
CA HIS A 257 -2.40 0.44 2.17
C HIS A 257 -3.62 -0.32 2.68
N ALA A 258 -3.44 -1.43 3.37
CA ALA A 258 -4.54 -2.19 3.96
C ALA A 258 -5.39 -1.34 4.94
N ILE A 259 -4.78 -0.41 5.67
CA ILE A 259 -5.49 0.49 6.61
C ILE A 259 -6.27 1.59 5.86
N ILE A 260 -5.69 2.18 4.81
CA ILE A 260 -6.21 3.42 4.18
C ILE A 260 -6.87 3.22 2.80
N ASP A 261 -6.80 2.04 2.16
CA ASP A 261 -7.25 1.85 0.77
C ASP A 261 -8.78 2.00 0.61
N PRO A 262 -9.24 2.97 -0.20
CA PRO A 262 -10.67 3.17 -0.44
C PRO A 262 -11.30 2.09 -1.30
N SER A 263 -10.55 1.62 -2.32
CA SER A 263 -11.05 0.73 -3.38
C SER A 263 -11.37 -0.69 -2.92
N LYS A 264 -11.01 -1.05 -1.68
CA LYS A 264 -10.97 -2.45 -1.23
C LYS A 264 -11.87 -2.83 -0.05
N ASN A 265 -12.63 -1.90 0.55
CA ASN A 265 -13.92 -2.12 1.26
C ASN A 265 -14.17 -1.14 2.42
N ILE A 266 -13.19 -0.61 3.13
CA ILE A 266 -13.50 0.12 4.38
C ILE A 266 -14.12 1.50 4.09
N LEU A 267 -13.45 2.36 3.32
CA LEU A 267 -13.96 3.72 3.06
C LEU A 267 -15.21 3.70 2.17
N ASN A 268 -15.29 2.77 1.21
CA ASN A 268 -16.48 2.60 0.36
C ASN A 268 -17.68 1.98 1.12
N LYS A 269 -17.49 1.06 2.06
CA LYS A 269 -18.61 0.58 2.90
C LYS A 269 -19.12 1.67 3.85
N ILE A 270 -18.23 2.55 4.30
CA ILE A 270 -18.61 3.78 5.02
C ILE A 270 -19.37 4.76 4.09
N GLN A 271 -19.07 4.80 2.77
CA GLN A 271 -19.80 5.62 1.79
C GLN A 271 -21.23 5.14 1.49
N VAL A 272 -21.51 3.83 1.52
CA VAL A 272 -22.81 3.24 1.09
C VAL A 272 -23.81 3.14 2.25
N SER A 273 -23.43 3.55 3.45
CA SER A 273 -24.29 3.60 4.62
C SER A 273 -25.27 4.79 4.58
N PRO A 274 -26.49 4.67 5.16
CA PRO A 274 -27.27 5.85 5.58
C PRO A 274 -26.54 6.77 6.59
N TYR A 275 -25.34 6.39 7.05
CA TYR A 275 -24.34 7.18 7.76
C TYR A 275 -23.07 7.41 6.88
N GLU A 276 -23.19 8.03 5.72
CA GLU A 276 -22.75 9.41 5.46
C GLU A 276 -21.47 9.99 6.18
N GLY A 277 -20.55 9.20 6.74
CA GLY A 277 -19.64 9.67 7.81
C GLY A 277 -18.44 10.56 7.44
N PHE A 278 -17.63 10.21 6.42
CA PHE A 278 -16.54 11.10 5.96
C PHE A 278 -17.04 12.04 4.86
N TYR A 279 -17.88 11.52 3.96
CA TYR A 279 -18.30 12.20 2.75
C TYR A 279 -19.58 13.04 2.91
N VAL A 280 -20.26 13.00 4.06
CA VAL A 280 -21.42 13.87 4.32
C VAL A 280 -21.33 14.62 5.65
N GLU A 281 -21.92 15.82 5.64
CA GLU A 281 -21.58 16.97 6.47
C GLU A 281 -22.26 16.96 7.86
N LYS A 282 -23.03 15.92 8.20
CA LYS A 282 -24.01 15.95 9.31
C LYS A 282 -23.78 15.01 10.49
N SER A 283 -22.59 14.47 10.70
CA SER A 283 -22.36 13.56 11.83
C SER A 283 -21.06 13.82 12.60
N ASP A 284 -21.07 13.39 13.86
CA ASP A 284 -19.90 13.27 14.74
C ASP A 284 -18.83 12.28 14.21
N ASP A 285 -18.97 11.79 12.97
CA ASP A 285 -18.26 10.64 12.42
C ASP A 285 -16.82 10.95 11.98
N TYR A 286 -16.44 12.22 11.77
CA TYR A 286 -15.04 12.56 11.55
C TYR A 286 -14.17 12.14 12.73
N LYS A 287 -14.67 12.26 13.96
CA LYS A 287 -13.96 11.82 15.16
C LYS A 287 -13.70 10.32 15.12
N GLY A 288 -14.68 9.51 14.72
CA GLY A 288 -14.52 8.06 14.58
C GLY A 288 -13.53 7.67 13.49
N PHE A 289 -13.58 8.34 12.32
CA PHE A 289 -12.58 8.17 11.26
C PHE A 289 -11.18 8.54 11.75
N LYS A 290 -11.05 9.67 12.45
CA LYS A 290 -9.78 10.16 12.98
C LYS A 290 -9.18 9.16 13.97
N GLU A 291 -9.93 8.81 15.01
CA GLU A 291 -9.46 7.93 16.10
C GLU A 291 -9.11 6.53 15.60
N THR A 292 -9.75 6.05 14.53
CA THR A 292 -9.59 4.68 14.05
C THR A 292 -8.59 4.54 12.91
N ILE A 293 -8.75 5.33 11.85
CA ILE A 293 -7.95 5.23 10.62
C ILE A 293 -6.83 6.26 10.62
N LEU A 294 -7.18 7.54 10.77
CA LEU A 294 -6.21 8.62 10.57
C LEU A 294 -5.10 8.58 11.60
N ASP A 295 -5.41 8.42 12.88
CA ASP A 295 -4.42 8.36 13.96
C ASP A 295 -3.48 7.14 13.80
N SER A 296 -3.98 6.05 13.22
CA SER A 296 -3.15 4.88 12.89
C SER A 296 -2.17 5.21 11.76
N VAL A 297 -2.62 5.91 10.73
CA VAL A 297 -1.78 6.38 9.61
C VAL A 297 -0.76 7.41 10.10
N LEU A 298 -1.19 8.41 10.86
CA LEU A 298 -0.32 9.45 11.42
C LEU A 298 0.75 8.86 12.33
N TYR A 299 0.42 7.85 13.13
CA TYR A 299 1.40 7.11 13.93
C TYR A 299 2.50 6.46 13.08
N LEU A 300 2.16 5.86 11.93
CA LEU A 300 3.15 5.26 11.03
C LEU A 300 4.06 6.32 10.42
N TYR A 301 3.52 7.48 10.04
CA TYR A 301 4.30 8.60 9.54
C TYR A 301 5.20 9.20 10.62
N ASP A 302 4.70 9.45 11.83
CA ASP A 302 5.52 9.95 12.93
C ASP A 302 6.66 8.96 13.28
N THR A 303 6.38 7.64 13.19
CA THR A 303 7.40 6.61 13.34
C THR A 303 8.44 6.68 12.21
N ALA A 304 8.00 6.80 10.96
CA ALA A 304 8.89 6.90 9.80
C ALA A 304 9.73 8.18 9.83
N ILE A 305 9.16 9.31 10.27
CA ILE A 305 9.87 10.57 10.47
C ILE A 305 10.93 10.41 11.57
N LYS A 306 10.57 9.85 12.72
CA LYS A 306 11.48 9.63 13.86
C LYS A 306 12.71 8.80 13.47
N TYR A 307 12.52 7.77 12.65
CA TYR A 307 13.59 6.88 12.20
C TYR A 307 14.13 7.23 10.80
N GLU A 308 13.76 8.39 10.25
CA GLU A 308 14.13 8.88 8.92
C GLU A 308 13.99 7.84 7.79
N ASN A 309 12.93 7.03 7.86
CA ASN A 309 12.65 5.96 6.91
C ASN A 309 11.93 6.50 5.66
N ILE A 310 12.73 7.09 4.77
CA ILE A 310 12.27 7.71 3.53
C ILE A 310 11.66 6.68 2.56
N ASP A 311 12.15 5.45 2.58
CA ASP A 311 11.68 4.40 1.66
C ASP A 311 10.23 4.02 1.97
N PHE A 312 9.83 3.91 3.24
CA PHE A 312 8.40 3.78 3.58
C PHE A 312 7.59 4.99 3.07
N ILE A 313 8.02 6.21 3.43
CA ILE A 313 7.31 7.46 3.10
C ILE A 313 7.04 7.59 1.59
N SER A 314 8.04 7.30 0.75
CA SER A 314 7.92 7.46 -0.70
C SER A 314 6.93 6.51 -1.37
N HIS A 315 6.34 5.55 -0.64
CA HIS A 315 5.39 4.59 -1.18
C HIS A 315 3.98 4.69 -0.56
N THR A 316 3.72 5.60 0.38
CA THR A 316 2.49 5.62 1.20
C THR A 316 1.57 6.84 1.03
N PHE A 317 1.58 7.48 -0.14
CA PHE A 317 0.77 8.65 -0.51
C PHE A 317 -0.63 8.73 0.16
N ILE A 318 -0.83 9.66 1.10
CA ILE A 318 -2.07 9.81 1.90
C ILE A 318 -3.11 10.56 1.07
N ALA A 319 -2.72 11.68 0.46
CA ALA A 319 -3.60 12.54 -0.32
C ALA A 319 -4.25 11.75 -1.46
N TRP A 320 -3.44 10.95 -2.17
CA TRP A 320 -3.89 10.06 -3.25
C TRP A 320 -4.98 9.07 -2.83
N ARG A 321 -5.07 8.75 -1.54
CA ARG A 321 -6.03 7.78 -1.02
C ARG A 321 -7.28 8.46 -0.49
N LEU A 322 -7.15 9.59 0.19
CA LEU A 322 -8.30 10.24 0.86
C LEU A 322 -8.98 11.32 0.00
N PHE A 323 -8.24 12.03 -0.85
CA PHE A 323 -8.70 13.22 -1.56
C PHE A 323 -8.97 12.93 -3.04
N ASN A 324 -9.80 11.92 -3.31
CA ASN A 324 -10.22 11.60 -4.66
C ASN A 324 -11.28 12.59 -5.17
N TYR A 325 -11.21 12.91 -6.47
CA TYR A 325 -12.23 13.70 -7.15
C TYR A 325 -13.32 12.84 -7.80
N ARG A 326 -13.10 11.53 -7.98
CA ARG A 326 -14.07 10.57 -8.51
C ARG A 326 -14.20 9.34 -7.64
N ASP A 327 -15.41 8.77 -7.61
CA ASP A 327 -15.69 7.46 -7.02
C ASP A 327 -15.41 6.32 -8.01
N ASP A 328 -15.55 5.08 -7.55
CA ASP A 328 -15.37 3.87 -8.37
C ASP A 328 -16.36 3.77 -9.54
N SER A 329 -17.48 4.50 -9.47
CA SER A 329 -18.47 4.63 -10.55
C SER A 329 -18.19 5.80 -11.51
N ASN A 330 -17.00 6.42 -11.39
CA ASN A 330 -16.55 7.57 -12.16
C ASN A 330 -17.35 8.87 -11.94
N LYS A 331 -18.17 8.95 -10.88
CA LYS A 331 -18.92 10.17 -10.54
C LYS A 331 -18.06 11.11 -9.70
N PHE A 332 -18.28 12.42 -9.84
CA PHE A 332 -17.57 13.40 -9.03
C PHE A 332 -17.98 13.30 -7.56
N ILE A 333 -16.99 13.20 -6.69
CA ILE A 333 -17.19 13.24 -5.23
C ILE A 333 -17.35 14.69 -4.83
N THR A 334 -18.29 14.98 -3.95
CA THR A 334 -18.47 16.31 -3.36
C THR A 334 -17.80 16.36 -1.99
N TRP A 335 -16.82 17.26 -1.80
CA TRP A 335 -16.15 17.38 -0.50
C TRP A 335 -16.94 18.26 0.48
N ASN A 336 -16.87 17.90 1.76
CA ASN A 336 -17.50 18.57 2.90
C ASN A 336 -16.43 19.07 3.91
N SER A 337 -16.88 19.58 5.07
CA SER A 337 -16.01 20.08 6.15
C SER A 337 -15.03 19.04 6.73
N ASN A 338 -15.33 17.74 6.67
CA ASN A 338 -14.46 16.68 7.17
C ASN A 338 -13.16 16.57 6.36
N TYR A 339 -13.19 16.88 5.07
CA TYR A 339 -11.99 16.95 4.23
C TYR A 339 -11.06 18.08 4.67
N LEU A 340 -11.63 19.23 5.03
CA LEU A 340 -10.86 20.36 5.55
C LEU A 340 -10.18 19.99 6.87
N GLN A 341 -10.91 19.34 7.77
CA GLN A 341 -10.34 18.89 9.05
C GLN A 341 -9.27 17.81 8.85
N CYS A 342 -9.51 16.86 7.94
CA CYS A 342 -8.53 15.83 7.55
C CYS A 342 -7.25 16.44 7.01
N TYR A 343 -7.37 17.44 6.13
CA TYR A 343 -6.23 18.16 5.60
C TYR A 343 -5.38 18.79 6.70
N PHE A 344 -6.00 19.46 7.68
CA PHE A 344 -5.26 20.07 8.77
C PHE A 344 -4.55 19.05 9.66
N ASP A 345 -5.14 17.87 9.86
CA ASP A 345 -4.51 16.80 10.62
C ASP A 345 -3.28 16.22 9.87
N ILE A 346 -3.33 16.08 8.54
CA ILE A 346 -2.21 15.55 7.74
C ILE A 346 -1.15 16.60 7.35
N SER A 347 -1.50 17.89 7.25
CA SER A 347 -0.56 18.91 6.74
C SER A 347 0.67 19.08 7.62
N SER A 348 0.52 18.84 8.92
CA SER A 348 1.63 18.83 9.89
C SER A 348 2.68 17.77 9.58
N ILE A 349 2.29 16.62 9.02
CA ILE A 349 3.20 15.55 8.60
C ILE A 349 4.03 16.01 7.41
N TYR A 350 3.41 16.63 6.40
CA TYR A 350 4.14 17.13 5.24
C TYR A 350 5.24 18.12 5.63
N GLN A 351 4.95 19.01 6.59
CA GLN A 351 5.92 19.98 7.10
C GLN A 351 7.14 19.33 7.78
N LYS A 352 6.96 18.16 8.39
CA LYS A 352 8.07 17.38 8.97
C LYS A 352 8.81 16.58 7.89
N VAL A 353 8.08 15.97 6.96
CA VAL A 353 8.65 15.07 5.93
C VAL A 353 9.60 15.81 5.00
N PHE A 354 9.23 16.98 4.46
CA PHE A 354 10.08 17.65 3.46
C PHE A 354 11.43 18.12 4.01
N LYS A 355 11.57 18.20 5.34
CA LYS A 355 12.80 18.58 6.05
C LYS A 355 13.70 17.40 6.41
N LEU A 356 13.22 16.16 6.22
CA LEU A 356 13.98 14.96 6.56
C LEU A 356 15.34 14.92 5.85
N LYS A 357 16.36 14.49 6.58
CA LYS A 357 17.75 14.37 6.10
C LYS A 357 18.27 15.62 5.38
N ASN A 358 17.96 16.80 5.93
CA ASN A 358 18.29 18.09 5.32
C ASN A 358 17.79 18.20 3.88
N TYR A 359 16.48 18.01 3.70
CA TYR A 359 15.77 18.17 2.42
C TYR A 359 16.14 17.09 1.39
N ASP A 360 16.08 15.81 1.79
CA ASP A 360 16.26 14.70 0.86
C ASP A 360 15.29 14.80 -0.33
N LYS A 361 15.83 14.60 -1.54
CA LYS A 361 15.09 14.78 -2.78
C LYS A 361 13.83 13.92 -2.85
N LYS A 362 13.86 12.66 -2.37
CA LYS A 362 12.67 11.78 -2.40
C LYS A 362 11.60 12.30 -1.46
N SER A 363 11.98 12.79 -0.28
CA SER A 363 11.04 13.39 0.68
C SER A 363 10.40 14.66 0.12
N VAL A 364 11.18 15.53 -0.53
CA VAL A 364 10.66 16.73 -1.21
C VAL A 364 9.70 16.34 -2.33
N GLN A 365 10.11 15.43 -3.21
CA GLN A 365 9.28 14.97 -4.33
C GLN A 365 7.97 14.31 -3.86
N PHE A 366 8.02 13.51 -2.80
CA PHE A 366 6.83 12.93 -2.18
C PHE A 366 5.84 14.01 -1.75
N VAL A 367 6.29 15.02 -1.01
CA VAL A 367 5.42 16.10 -0.53
C VAL A 367 4.84 16.89 -1.70
N LEU A 368 5.66 17.25 -2.70
CA LEU A 368 5.17 17.96 -3.88
C LEU A 368 4.13 17.16 -4.66
N GLN A 369 4.28 15.83 -4.75
CA GLN A 369 3.32 14.95 -5.42
C GLN A 369 1.99 14.82 -4.65
N GLU A 370 2.03 14.83 -3.31
CA GLU A 370 0.82 14.87 -2.48
C GLU A 370 0.04 16.17 -2.70
N TYR A 371 0.72 17.32 -2.69
CA TYR A 371 0.11 18.62 -2.99
C TYR A 371 -0.44 18.69 -4.42
N ARG A 372 0.27 18.09 -5.40
CA ARG A 372 -0.23 18.00 -6.78
C ARG A 372 -1.60 17.33 -6.83
N HIS A 373 -1.72 16.20 -6.15
CA HIS A 373 -2.96 15.45 -6.12
C HIS A 373 -4.08 16.22 -5.43
N LEU A 374 -3.80 16.83 -4.28
CA LEU A 374 -4.77 17.65 -3.56
C LEU A 374 -5.33 18.77 -4.46
N LEU A 375 -4.44 19.53 -5.10
CA LEU A 375 -4.82 20.63 -5.98
C LEU A 375 -5.58 20.15 -7.22
N TYR A 376 -5.11 19.07 -7.85
CA TYR A 376 -5.79 18.47 -9.00
C TYR A 376 -7.20 17.99 -8.65
N SER A 377 -7.38 17.37 -7.48
CA SER A 377 -8.69 16.90 -7.06
C SER A 377 -9.66 18.03 -6.67
N MET A 378 -9.15 19.13 -6.08
CA MET A 378 -9.94 20.32 -5.75
C MET A 378 -10.50 21.04 -6.97
N LYS A 379 -9.79 21.01 -8.10
CA LYS A 379 -10.20 21.63 -9.36
C LYS A 379 -11.57 21.17 -9.86
N TYR A 380 -11.94 19.92 -9.57
CA TYR A 380 -13.21 19.32 -9.98
C TYR A 380 -14.33 19.50 -8.95
N GLN A 381 -14.07 20.21 -7.85
CA GLN A 381 -15.07 20.53 -6.85
C GLN A 381 -15.73 21.86 -7.24
N ASP A 382 -17.06 21.95 -7.16
CA ASP A 382 -17.79 23.20 -7.39
C ASP A 382 -17.26 24.28 -6.43
N ALA A 383 -16.53 25.24 -7.01
CA ALA A 383 -15.68 26.16 -6.28
C ALA A 383 -16.46 27.25 -5.51
N SER A 384 -17.79 27.25 -5.63
CA SER A 384 -18.69 28.14 -4.87
C SER A 384 -18.88 27.73 -3.40
N ARG A 385 -18.36 26.58 -2.96
CA ARG A 385 -18.48 26.12 -1.57
C ARG A 385 -17.37 26.67 -0.67
N THR A 386 -17.76 27.36 0.40
CA THR A 386 -16.87 27.95 1.43
C THR A 386 -15.79 26.98 1.94
N VAL A 387 -16.11 25.70 2.07
CA VAL A 387 -15.15 24.67 2.51
C VAL A 387 -14.02 24.45 1.52
N ILE A 388 -14.32 24.29 0.23
CA ILE A 388 -13.32 24.10 -0.84
C ILE A 388 -12.41 25.33 -0.90
N LYS A 389 -13.01 26.52 -0.80
CA LYS A 389 -12.29 27.80 -0.75
C LYS A 389 -11.26 27.84 0.39
N HIS A 390 -11.67 27.48 1.60
CA HIS A 390 -10.79 27.46 2.77
C HIS A 390 -9.69 26.41 2.65
N LEU A 391 -10.04 25.22 2.17
CA LEU A 391 -9.11 24.12 1.97
C LEU A 391 -8.04 24.48 0.93
N PHE A 392 -8.48 25.05 -0.20
CA PHE A 392 -7.60 25.51 -1.26
C PHE A 392 -6.62 26.58 -0.76
N ASN A 393 -7.09 27.57 0.01
CA ASN A 393 -6.21 28.57 0.62
C ASN A 393 -5.19 27.99 1.57
N ALA A 394 -5.62 27.05 2.42
CA ALA A 394 -4.71 26.40 3.35
C ALA A 394 -3.63 25.61 2.60
N CYS A 395 -4.05 24.86 1.58
CA CYS A 395 -3.18 24.12 0.67
C CYS A 395 -2.13 25.02 0.00
N MET A 396 -2.57 26.10 -0.63
CA MET A 396 -1.68 27.05 -1.32
C MET A 396 -0.74 27.78 -0.38
N LYS A 397 -1.21 28.15 0.82
CA LYS A 397 -0.38 28.80 1.84
C LYS A 397 0.72 27.88 2.35
N ASP A 398 0.40 26.62 2.64
CA ASP A 398 1.40 25.65 3.11
C ASP A 398 2.37 25.27 1.99
N LEU A 399 1.88 25.08 0.76
CA LEU A 399 2.73 24.85 -0.41
C LEU A 399 3.71 26.02 -0.62
N ALA A 400 3.22 27.26 -0.59
CA ALA A 400 4.07 28.44 -0.74
C ALA A 400 5.14 28.49 0.37
N ARG A 401 4.79 28.17 1.62
CA ARG A 401 5.77 28.10 2.72
C ARG A 401 6.84 27.04 2.48
N ILE A 402 6.45 25.86 2.01
CA ILE A 402 7.39 24.78 1.67
C ILE A 402 8.34 25.23 0.57
N PHE A 403 7.83 25.82 -0.52
CA PHE A 403 8.66 26.34 -1.59
C PHE A 403 9.59 27.45 -1.11
N ILE A 404 9.10 28.39 -0.29
CA ILE A 404 9.94 29.45 0.30
C ILE A 404 11.08 28.83 1.11
N ASP A 405 10.79 27.88 1.99
CA ASP A 405 11.80 27.21 2.81
C ASP A 405 12.82 26.46 1.94
N LEU A 406 12.36 25.78 0.89
CA LEU A 406 13.23 25.07 -0.07
C LEU A 406 14.08 26.04 -0.89
N ILE A 407 13.55 27.19 -1.32
CA ILE A 407 14.32 28.23 -1.99
C ILE A 407 15.37 28.75 -1.01
N GLU A 408 15.00 29.12 0.21
CA GLU A 408 15.93 29.77 1.15
C GLU A 408 17.03 28.82 1.65
N ASN A 409 16.76 27.53 1.78
CA ASN A 409 17.67 26.59 2.44
C ASN A 409 18.27 25.53 1.51
N THR A 410 17.86 25.46 0.23
CA THR A 410 18.29 24.38 -0.68
C THR A 410 18.48 24.86 -2.13
N ASN A 411 19.09 23.98 -2.94
CA ASN A 411 19.15 24.06 -4.40
C ASN A 411 18.50 22.83 -5.07
N VAL A 412 17.60 22.13 -4.36
CA VAL A 412 17.03 20.86 -4.83
C VAL A 412 15.89 21.08 -5.84
N LEU A 413 15.28 22.27 -5.83
CA LEU A 413 14.16 22.63 -6.70
C LEU A 413 14.58 22.71 -8.17
N LYS A 414 13.76 22.10 -9.03
CA LYS A 414 13.84 22.18 -10.48
C LYS A 414 12.65 22.95 -11.03
N SER A 415 12.76 23.42 -12.26
CA SER A 415 11.65 24.05 -12.99
C SER A 415 10.38 23.20 -13.00
N ASP A 416 10.51 21.88 -13.19
CA ASP A 416 9.40 20.94 -13.17
C ASP A 416 8.68 20.88 -11.82
N ASP A 417 9.33 21.24 -10.71
CA ASP A 417 8.67 21.29 -9.40
C ASP A 417 7.64 22.43 -9.35
N PHE A 418 7.84 23.50 -10.12
CA PHE A 418 6.91 24.64 -10.20
C PHE A 418 5.68 24.38 -11.08
N ILE A 419 5.62 23.23 -11.77
CA ILE A 419 4.46 22.79 -12.59
C ILE A 419 3.15 22.96 -11.82
N LEU A 420 3.15 22.66 -10.53
CA LEU A 420 2.03 22.80 -9.59
C LEU A 420 1.33 24.16 -9.63
N TYR A 421 2.06 25.25 -9.89
CA TYR A 421 1.54 26.61 -9.90
C TYR A 421 1.01 27.05 -11.27
N TYR A 422 1.40 26.38 -12.35
CA TYR A 422 1.03 26.79 -13.71
C TYR A 422 0.24 25.75 -14.52
N ASP A 423 0.14 24.49 -14.06
CA ASP A 423 -0.68 23.43 -14.69
C ASP A 423 -2.13 23.88 -14.91
N VAL A 424 -2.69 24.64 -13.96
CA VAL A 424 -4.05 25.20 -14.05
C VAL A 424 -4.26 26.08 -15.29
N PHE A 425 -3.23 26.81 -15.71
CA PHE A 425 -3.32 27.67 -16.90
C PHE A 425 -3.05 26.90 -18.19
N LEU A 426 -2.16 25.90 -18.16
CA LEU A 426 -1.83 25.08 -19.34
C LEU A 426 -2.99 24.19 -19.79
N GLU A 427 -3.75 23.63 -18.86
CA GLU A 427 -4.88 22.75 -19.18
C GLU A 427 -6.10 23.53 -19.72
N LYS A 428 -6.01 24.87 -19.88
CA LYS A 428 -7.10 25.79 -20.28
C LYS A 428 -8.36 25.70 -19.41
N ASP A 429 -8.24 25.06 -18.26
CA ASP A 429 -9.31 24.77 -17.33
C ASP A 429 -9.45 25.89 -16.29
N ILE A 430 -9.56 27.12 -16.77
CA ILE A 430 -9.82 28.28 -15.93
C ILE A 430 -11.31 28.32 -15.60
N PHE A 431 -11.74 27.43 -14.70
CA PHE A 431 -13.14 27.35 -14.31
C PHE A 431 -13.52 28.34 -13.19
N ASP A 432 -12.56 28.75 -12.36
CA ASP A 432 -12.80 29.65 -11.21
C ASP A 432 -11.76 30.78 -11.11
N ASP A 433 -12.25 32.02 -11.18
CA ASP A 433 -11.43 33.23 -11.09
C ASP A 433 -10.77 33.38 -9.70
N TYR A 434 -11.39 32.87 -8.63
CA TYR A 434 -10.84 32.93 -7.27
C TYR A 434 -9.58 32.07 -7.09
N GLN A 435 -9.64 30.82 -7.55
CA GLN A 435 -8.49 29.92 -7.49
C GLN A 435 -7.35 30.47 -8.34
N ALA A 436 -7.65 30.97 -9.55
CA ALA A 436 -6.66 31.58 -10.43
C ALA A 436 -5.96 32.79 -9.76
N GLU A 437 -6.71 33.70 -9.16
CA GLU A 437 -6.14 34.85 -8.43
C GLU A 437 -5.20 34.40 -7.30
N THR A 438 -5.64 33.41 -6.51
CA THR A 438 -4.85 32.89 -5.39
C THR A 438 -3.58 32.17 -5.87
N TYR A 439 -3.65 31.41 -6.98
CA TYR A 439 -2.47 30.81 -7.61
C TYR A 439 -1.45 31.87 -8.03
N LEU A 440 -1.88 32.90 -8.75
CA LEU A 440 -1.00 33.96 -9.24
C LEU A 440 -0.39 34.76 -8.08
N ASN A 441 -1.16 35.03 -7.03
CA ASN A 441 -0.69 35.71 -5.82
C ASN A 441 0.41 34.93 -5.09
N HIS A 442 0.25 33.61 -4.92
CA HIS A 442 1.30 32.81 -4.28
C HIS A 442 2.49 32.60 -5.19
N PHE A 443 2.27 32.42 -6.50
CA PHE A 443 3.35 32.20 -7.45
C PHE A 443 4.22 33.44 -7.62
N SER A 444 3.64 34.64 -7.66
CA SER A 444 4.39 35.91 -7.76
C SER A 444 5.39 36.06 -6.62
N ILE A 445 4.98 35.74 -5.38
CA ILE A 445 5.85 35.76 -4.19
C ILE A 445 7.03 34.78 -4.35
N LEU A 446 6.78 33.58 -4.88
CA LEU A 446 7.83 32.58 -5.09
C LEU A 446 8.81 33.02 -6.17
N LEU A 447 8.30 33.53 -7.30
CA LEU A 447 9.11 34.02 -8.40
C LEU A 447 10.04 35.14 -7.92
N GLU A 448 9.50 36.13 -7.18
CA GLU A 448 10.34 37.21 -6.64
C GLU A 448 11.51 36.70 -5.79
N LYS A 449 11.28 35.67 -4.97
CA LYS A 449 12.32 35.05 -4.13
C LYS A 449 13.35 34.29 -4.95
N ILE A 450 12.92 33.59 -6.00
CA ILE A 450 13.83 32.87 -6.89
C ILE A 450 14.71 33.86 -7.65
N PHE A 451 14.12 34.86 -8.30
CA PHE A 451 14.89 35.85 -9.06
C PHE A 451 15.76 36.74 -8.18
N ALA A 452 15.45 36.87 -6.88
CA ALA A 452 16.29 37.55 -5.90
C ALA A 452 17.58 36.77 -5.56
N LYS A 453 17.62 35.45 -5.80
CA LYS A 453 18.81 34.67 -5.47
C LYS A 453 20.01 35.14 -6.32
N PRO A 454 21.19 35.30 -5.71
CA PRO A 454 22.39 35.60 -6.47
C PRO A 454 22.66 34.45 -7.44
N LYS A 455 23.13 34.78 -8.66
CA LYS A 455 23.56 33.77 -9.63
C LYS A 455 24.68 32.93 -9.03
N GLU A 456 24.36 31.71 -8.63
CA GLU A 456 25.38 30.73 -8.29
C GLU A 456 26.01 30.22 -9.59
N SER A 457 27.33 30.06 -9.61
CA SER A 457 28.08 29.59 -10.78
C SER A 457 27.75 28.12 -11.07
N GLY A 458 26.64 27.87 -11.77
CA GLY A 458 26.15 26.53 -12.12
C GLY A 458 25.04 26.56 -13.19
N CYS A 459 25.08 25.60 -14.11
CA CYS A 459 24.19 25.52 -15.28
C CYS A 459 22.70 25.29 -14.92
N GLU A 460 22.39 24.65 -13.79
CA GLU A 460 21.00 24.31 -13.41
C GLU A 460 20.19 25.51 -12.88
N TYR A 461 20.82 26.47 -12.18
CA TYR A 461 20.14 27.68 -11.68
C TYR A 461 19.71 28.60 -12.83
N ASP A 462 20.62 28.81 -13.79
CA ASP A 462 20.33 29.60 -15.00
C ASP A 462 19.20 28.95 -15.80
N ARG A 463 19.22 27.62 -15.95
CA ARG A 463 18.17 26.86 -16.63
C ARG A 463 16.79 27.03 -15.95
N THR A 464 16.71 26.86 -14.64
CA THR A 464 15.44 27.01 -13.89
C THR A 464 14.87 28.41 -14.06
N THR A 465 15.73 29.43 -13.96
CA THR A 465 15.37 30.84 -14.13
C THR A 465 14.83 31.11 -15.55
N TYR A 466 15.46 30.56 -16.59
CA TYR A 466 14.98 30.69 -17.98
C TYR A 466 13.65 30.00 -18.21
N GLU A 467 13.49 28.78 -17.70
CA GLU A 467 12.24 28.03 -17.85
C GLU A 467 11.09 28.75 -17.13
N LEU A 468 11.33 29.32 -15.94
CA LEU A 468 10.34 30.12 -15.21
C LEU A 468 9.94 31.39 -15.97
N TRP A 469 10.88 32.13 -16.57
CA TRP A 469 10.54 33.26 -17.45
C TRP A 469 9.62 32.85 -18.60
N GLY A 470 9.93 31.72 -19.24
CA GLY A 470 9.07 31.14 -20.28
C GLY A 470 7.66 30.83 -19.79
N ARG A 471 7.52 30.32 -18.56
CA ARG A 471 6.19 30.06 -17.95
C ARG A 471 5.44 31.36 -17.64
N ILE A 472 6.12 32.40 -17.17
CA ILE A 472 5.48 33.70 -16.88
C ILE A 472 4.86 34.29 -18.16
N GLU A 473 5.61 34.27 -19.27
CA GLU A 473 5.14 34.77 -20.57
C GLU A 473 4.00 33.91 -21.14
N GLN A 474 4.08 32.58 -21.00
CA GLN A 474 2.98 31.68 -21.41
C GLN A 474 1.69 31.96 -20.65
N ILE A 475 1.77 32.15 -19.33
CA ILE A 475 0.59 32.51 -18.51
C ILE A 475 0.02 33.83 -19.01
N LEU A 476 0.84 34.86 -19.19
CA LEU A 476 0.40 36.16 -19.69
C LEU A 476 -0.31 36.06 -21.05
N GLU A 477 0.22 35.27 -21.98
CA GLU A 477 -0.42 35.01 -23.27
C GLU A 477 -1.80 34.36 -23.12
N ILE A 478 -1.92 33.34 -22.28
CA ILE A 478 -3.19 32.65 -22.00
C ILE A 478 -4.21 33.61 -21.37
N LEU A 479 -3.79 34.47 -20.44
CA LEU A 479 -4.66 35.44 -19.79
C LEU A 479 -5.16 36.51 -20.76
N ASN A 480 -4.26 37.05 -21.60
CA ASN A 480 -4.62 38.01 -22.65
C ASN A 480 -5.63 37.42 -23.63
N ASN A 481 -5.46 36.14 -24.00
CA ASN A 481 -6.36 35.46 -24.93
C ASN A 481 -7.74 35.12 -24.31
N SER A 482 -7.82 34.99 -22.99
CA SER A 482 -9.06 34.63 -22.27
C SER A 482 -9.83 35.83 -21.71
N ASN A 483 -9.29 37.06 -21.84
CA ASN A 483 -9.87 38.32 -21.36
C ASN A 483 -10.33 38.26 -19.89
N LYS A 484 -9.51 37.65 -19.04
CA LYS A 484 -9.85 37.38 -17.63
C LYS A 484 -9.54 38.57 -16.71
N PRO A 485 -10.26 38.75 -15.58
CA PRO A 485 -10.11 39.92 -14.70
C PRO A 485 -8.68 40.12 -14.14
N TYR A 486 -7.97 39.03 -13.89
CA TYR A 486 -6.63 39.03 -13.29
C TYR A 486 -5.49 39.13 -14.32
N THR A 487 -5.82 39.36 -15.60
CA THR A 487 -4.83 39.68 -16.64
C THR A 487 -4.04 40.94 -16.28
N THR A 488 -4.71 41.97 -15.75
CA THR A 488 -4.07 43.22 -15.33
C THR A 488 -3.07 42.98 -14.21
N PHE A 489 -3.46 42.22 -13.18
CA PHE A 489 -2.59 41.87 -12.06
C PHE A 489 -1.32 41.16 -12.53
N TRP A 490 -1.45 40.12 -13.37
CA TRP A 490 -0.30 39.37 -13.84
C TRP A 490 0.62 40.19 -14.75
N LYS A 491 0.04 41.07 -15.57
CA LYS A 491 0.79 41.98 -16.42
C LYS A 491 1.61 42.99 -15.59
N GLU A 492 0.99 43.61 -14.59
CA GLU A 492 1.69 44.51 -13.67
C GLU A 492 2.82 43.79 -12.93
N PHE A 493 2.57 42.57 -12.45
CA PHE A 493 3.60 41.74 -11.84
C PHE A 493 4.76 41.43 -12.82
N TYR A 494 4.45 41.01 -14.05
CA TYR A 494 5.44 40.73 -15.09
C TYR A 494 6.31 41.95 -15.39
N ASP A 495 5.70 43.11 -15.61
CA ASP A 495 6.40 44.36 -15.92
C ASP A 495 7.32 44.76 -14.75
N ASN A 496 6.81 44.72 -13.51
CA ASN A 496 7.59 45.01 -12.30
C ASN A 496 8.76 44.03 -12.12
N LEU A 497 8.54 42.73 -12.33
CA LEU A 497 9.57 41.71 -12.20
C LEU A 497 10.67 41.90 -13.25
N ARG A 498 10.30 42.25 -14.47
CA ARG A 498 11.21 42.55 -15.58
C ARG A 498 12.09 43.76 -15.29
N GLU A 499 11.50 44.80 -14.71
CA GLU A 499 12.21 46.01 -14.29
C GLU A 499 13.14 45.74 -13.11
N LYS A 500 12.72 44.90 -12.15
CA LYS A 500 13.51 44.53 -10.97
C LYS A 500 14.70 43.63 -11.31
N TYR A 501 14.56 42.74 -12.30
CA TYR A 501 15.59 41.77 -12.69
C TYR A 501 15.92 41.80 -14.19
N PRO A 502 16.40 42.94 -14.73
CA PRO A 502 16.52 43.17 -16.17
C PRO A 502 17.58 42.29 -16.85
N ASN A 503 18.65 41.92 -16.13
CA ASN A 503 19.71 41.07 -16.69
C ASN A 503 19.23 39.63 -16.87
N SER A 504 18.53 39.07 -15.87
CA SER A 504 17.93 37.72 -15.97
C SER A 504 16.97 37.63 -17.16
N TYR A 505 16.15 38.66 -17.37
CA TYR A 505 15.22 38.71 -18.48
C TYR A 505 15.92 38.79 -19.85
N LYS A 506 16.97 39.62 -19.98
CA LYS A 506 17.76 39.72 -21.22
C LYS A 506 18.42 38.39 -21.58
N ASP A 507 18.97 37.69 -20.58
CA ASP A 507 19.60 36.40 -20.78
C ASP A 507 18.57 35.36 -21.26
N TYR A 508 17.37 35.35 -20.66
CA TYR A 508 16.23 34.55 -21.12
C TYR A 508 15.88 34.85 -22.58
N GLN A 509 15.73 36.14 -22.96
CA GLN A 509 15.38 36.51 -24.33
C GLN A 509 16.44 36.04 -25.34
N SER A 510 17.73 36.15 -24.99
CA SER A 510 18.82 35.65 -25.81
C SER A 510 18.73 34.14 -26.01
N HIS A 511 18.49 33.40 -24.93
CA HIS A 511 18.32 31.95 -24.97
C HIS A 511 17.10 31.52 -25.79
N ALA A 512 15.95 32.15 -25.58
CA ALA A 512 14.71 31.89 -26.31
C ALA A 512 14.87 32.16 -27.82
N LYS A 513 15.59 33.22 -28.19
CA LYS A 513 15.89 33.54 -29.59
C LYS A 513 16.79 32.47 -30.22
N ALA A 514 17.87 32.09 -29.55
CA ALA A 514 18.78 31.04 -30.03
C ALA A 514 18.06 29.69 -30.19
N PHE A 515 17.20 29.32 -29.24
CA PHE A 515 16.40 28.10 -29.33
C PHE A 515 15.43 28.12 -30.51
N ASN A 516 14.72 29.23 -30.73
CA ASN A 516 13.81 29.40 -31.87
C ASN A 516 14.55 29.37 -33.21
N GLU A 517 15.75 29.95 -33.28
CA GLU A 517 16.62 29.84 -34.45
C GLU A 517 17.07 28.39 -34.69
N GLY A 518 17.43 27.66 -33.63
CA GLY A 518 17.74 26.23 -33.70
C GLY A 518 16.57 25.38 -34.19
N ILE A 519 15.34 25.63 -33.70
CA ILE A 519 14.12 24.95 -34.21
C ILE A 519 13.90 25.25 -35.69
N LYS A 520 14.08 26.50 -36.11
CA LYS A 520 13.95 26.88 -37.54
C LYS A 520 14.97 26.14 -38.40
N GLN A 521 16.23 26.07 -37.95
CA GLN A 521 17.30 25.34 -38.64
C GLN A 521 16.99 23.83 -38.69
N PHE A 522 16.52 23.25 -37.59
CA PHE A 522 16.12 21.85 -37.54
C PHE A 522 14.96 21.54 -38.48
N LYS A 523 13.88 22.34 -38.46
CA LYS A 523 12.73 22.19 -39.37
C LYS A 523 13.17 22.31 -40.83
N LYS A 524 14.08 23.25 -41.13
CA LYS A 524 14.66 23.42 -42.47
C LYS A 524 15.46 22.18 -42.89
N ALA A 525 16.35 21.67 -42.03
CA ALA A 525 17.12 20.45 -42.31
C ALA A 525 16.21 19.23 -42.54
N MET A 526 15.19 19.04 -41.71
CA MET A 526 14.19 17.97 -41.87
C MET A 526 13.40 18.08 -43.18
N SER A 527 13.08 19.29 -43.62
CA SER A 527 12.42 19.51 -44.92
C SER A 527 13.36 19.30 -46.12
N GLU A 528 14.67 19.46 -45.94
CA GLU A 528 15.69 19.30 -46.99
C GLU A 528 16.25 17.86 -47.08
N GLU A 529 16.18 17.06 -46.02
CA GLU A 529 16.62 15.65 -46.00
C GLU A 529 15.50 14.63 -46.31
N ILE A 530 14.22 14.94 -46.02
CA ILE A 530 13.09 14.02 -46.32
C ILE A 530 12.59 14.15 -47.76
N PHE A 531 12.97 15.22 -48.49
CA PHE A 531 12.53 15.49 -49.87
C PHE A 531 13.67 15.57 -50.90
N LYS A 532 14.82 14.97 -50.63
CA LYS A 532 15.77 14.65 -51.71
C LYS A 532 15.37 13.29 -52.32
N PRO A 533 15.06 13.21 -53.63
CA PRO A 533 14.86 11.93 -54.30
C PRO A 533 16.12 11.05 -54.28
#